data_AF-A0A9Q9B2E3-F1
#
_entry.id   AF-A0A9Q9B2E3-F1
#
_cell.length_a   1.000
_cell.length_b   1.000
_cell.length_c   1.000
_cell.angle_alpha   90.00
_cell.angle_beta   90.00
_cell.angle_gamma   90.00
#
_symmetry.space_group_name_H-M   'P 1'
#
loop_
_entity.id
_entity.type
_entity.pdbx_description
1 polymer ?
#
loop_
_entity_poly.entity_id
_entity_poly.type
_entity_poly.pdbx_seq_one_letter_code
_entity_poly.pdbx_strand_id
1 'polypeptide(L)'
;MKKFLMVLFLAGLLPATIAVAEGAAVSAGTGQAILGISPDTKTITIKAVTADSSLIDVEGCTVEELPSGESVRLTATGNRIVLKGAITELYCSGNRLTSLDVRGLQALTVLECAGNDLTSLDVHGLTALAVLDCSENQLTSLNVQGLTALQKLNCSKNLLTSLNTQDFNALKGFDCSNNLLISLNVQGLTALKKLACSGNKLTSLNVQGLTALRYLSCRHNQLKTLNLKGLSALRELWCSGNELAALDMRGINTVQILGCSGNKLTALELPAVNVLQELYCYGNRLNEKAFIRILTALPERNRNEAGRAFIYGEKNNPQEKNITDFTSSAELKTAFEAAKAKNWIFYKRDTNGNDKKI
;
A
#
# COMPACT_ATOMS: atom_id res chain seq x y z
N MET A 1 25.39 -0.36 23.49
CA MET A 1 24.01 -0.87 23.36
C MET A 1 23.20 0.08 22.48
N LYS A 2 23.34 -0.02 21.15
CA LYS A 2 22.61 0.81 20.18
C LYS A 2 21.44 0.00 19.65
N LYS A 3 20.23 0.26 20.16
CA LYS A 3 18.99 -0.21 19.54
C LYS A 3 18.82 0.57 18.24
N PHE A 4 19.22 -0.04 17.12
CA PHE A 4 18.74 0.36 15.80
C PHE A 4 17.23 0.14 15.81
N LEU A 5 16.45 1.21 15.90
CA LEU A 5 15.02 1.17 15.70
C LEU A 5 14.80 0.97 14.21
N MET A 6 14.82 -0.30 13.83
CA MET A 6 14.22 -0.83 12.61
C MET A 6 12.78 -0.32 12.61
N VAL A 7 12.49 0.74 11.85
CA VAL A 7 11.13 1.08 11.49
C VAL A 7 10.67 -0.12 10.68
N LEU A 8 9.97 -1.05 11.33
CA LEU A 8 9.20 -2.06 10.62
C LEU A 8 8.27 -1.28 9.69
N PHE A 9 8.64 -1.22 8.41
CA PHE A 9 7.63 -1.27 7.37
C PHE A 9 6.95 -2.63 7.55
N LEU A 10 5.95 -2.68 8.42
CA LEU A 10 4.83 -3.57 8.17
C LEU A 10 4.24 -3.06 6.85
N ALA A 11 4.80 -3.56 5.74
CA ALA A 11 3.93 -4.15 4.73
C ALA A 11 3.05 -5.12 5.51
N GLY A 12 1.93 -4.60 6.03
CA GLY A 12 0.95 -5.38 6.74
C GLY A 12 0.33 -6.33 5.72
N LEU A 13 1.04 -7.42 5.42
CA LEU A 13 0.44 -8.73 5.37
C LEU A 13 -0.12 -8.95 6.78
N LEU A 14 -1.30 -8.36 7.03
CA LEU A 14 -2.17 -8.92 8.06
C LEU A 14 -2.34 -10.38 7.65
N PRO A 15 -1.98 -11.38 8.50
CA PRO A 15 -2.48 -12.72 8.30
C PRO A 15 -3.98 -12.56 8.16
N ALA A 16 -4.50 -12.91 6.99
CA ALA A 16 -5.89 -12.77 6.67
C ALA A 16 -6.64 -13.85 7.44
N THR A 17 -6.91 -13.65 8.72
CA THR A 17 -8.09 -14.28 9.33
C THR A 17 -9.30 -13.57 8.78
N ILE A 18 -9.62 -13.86 7.51
CA ILE A 18 -10.94 -13.58 6.96
C ILE A 18 -11.83 -14.63 7.59
N ALA A 19 -12.73 -14.19 8.48
CA ALA A 19 -13.91 -14.97 8.77
C ALA A 19 -14.66 -15.12 7.44
N VAL A 20 -14.46 -16.26 6.77
CA VAL A 20 -15.28 -16.68 5.65
C VAL A 20 -16.69 -16.76 6.21
N ALA A 21 -17.63 -16.05 5.60
CA ALA A 21 -19.03 -16.21 5.95
C ALA A 21 -19.38 -17.69 5.69
N GLU A 22 -19.71 -18.44 6.75
CA GLU A 22 -20.40 -19.72 6.64
C GLU A 22 -21.73 -19.45 5.92
N GLY A 23 -21.76 -19.71 4.61
CA GLY A 23 -22.91 -19.29 3.82
C GLY A 23 -22.74 -19.40 2.32
N ALA A 24 -22.32 -20.57 1.85
CA ALA A 24 -22.78 -21.23 0.62
C ALA A 24 -21.75 -22.30 0.28
N ALA A 25 -22.08 -23.57 0.55
CA ALA A 25 -21.41 -24.69 -0.09
C ALA A 25 -21.75 -24.62 -1.60
N VAL A 26 -21.01 -23.80 -2.34
CA VAL A 26 -20.92 -23.94 -3.78
C VAL A 26 -20.25 -25.28 -4.00
N SER A 27 -20.93 -26.22 -4.63
CA SER A 27 -20.34 -27.50 -5.02
C SER A 27 -19.06 -27.19 -5.79
N ALA A 28 -17.91 -27.43 -5.17
CA ALA A 28 -16.62 -27.18 -5.78
C ALA A 28 -16.49 -28.17 -6.95
N GLY A 29 -16.76 -27.68 -8.16
CA GLY A 29 -16.46 -28.44 -9.36
C GLY A 29 -14.97 -28.80 -9.36
N THR A 30 -14.61 -29.93 -9.94
CA THR A 30 -13.21 -30.33 -10.14
C THR A 30 -12.56 -29.40 -11.16
N GLY A 31 -12.20 -28.20 -10.72
CA GLY A 31 -11.47 -27.21 -11.50
C GLY A 31 -10.00 -27.60 -11.63
N GLN A 32 -9.29 -26.89 -12.51
CA GLN A 32 -7.85 -27.05 -12.64
C GLN A 32 -7.14 -25.69 -12.68
N ALA A 33 -5.96 -25.64 -12.07
CA ALA A 33 -4.98 -24.58 -12.30
C ALA A 33 -3.87 -25.09 -13.21
N ILE A 34 -3.44 -24.28 -14.18
CA ILE A 34 -2.32 -24.61 -15.06
C ILE A 34 -1.21 -23.59 -14.85
N LEU A 35 -0.04 -24.07 -14.45
CA LEU A 35 1.14 -23.27 -14.13
C LEU A 35 2.17 -23.44 -15.24
N GLY A 36 2.52 -22.35 -15.93
CA GLY A 36 3.63 -22.31 -16.88
C GLY A 36 4.96 -22.14 -16.16
N ILE A 37 5.86 -23.11 -16.30
CA ILE A 37 7.13 -23.15 -15.58
C ILE A 37 8.25 -22.59 -16.46
N SER A 38 9.01 -21.63 -15.94
CA SER A 38 10.19 -21.10 -16.63
C SER A 38 11.18 -22.22 -17.00
N PRO A 39 11.79 -22.16 -18.20
CA PRO A 39 12.89 -23.05 -18.56
C PRO A 39 14.07 -23.01 -17.57
N ASP A 40 14.28 -21.87 -16.92
CA ASP A 40 15.46 -21.62 -16.06
C ASP A 40 15.31 -22.20 -14.64
N THR A 41 14.08 -22.48 -14.19
CA THR A 41 13.82 -23.02 -12.86
C THR A 41 12.79 -24.13 -12.94
N LYS A 42 13.21 -25.37 -12.69
CA LYS A 42 12.31 -26.52 -12.65
C LYS A 42 11.65 -26.74 -11.30
N THR A 43 12.08 -26.05 -10.27
CA THR A 43 11.48 -26.21 -8.95
C THR A 43 10.63 -25.00 -8.58
N ILE A 44 9.41 -25.26 -8.13
CA ILE A 44 8.49 -24.26 -7.60
C ILE A 44 8.05 -24.64 -6.19
N THR A 45 7.62 -23.65 -5.41
CA THR A 45 6.94 -23.87 -4.13
C THR A 45 5.50 -23.43 -4.27
N ILE A 46 4.57 -24.31 -3.91
CA ILE A 46 3.13 -24.00 -3.96
C ILE A 46 2.43 -24.49 -2.70
N LYS A 47 1.30 -23.87 -2.39
CA LYS A 47 0.29 -24.39 -1.45
C LYS A 47 -1.08 -24.24 -2.12
N ALA A 48 -1.90 -25.28 -2.02
CA ALA A 48 -3.30 -25.22 -2.44
C ALA A 48 -4.20 -25.75 -1.31
N VAL A 49 -5.39 -25.18 -1.18
CA VAL A 49 -6.40 -25.63 -0.20
C VAL A 49 -7.64 -26.06 -0.96
N THR A 50 -8.11 -27.27 -0.69
CA THR A 50 -9.39 -27.81 -1.16
C THR A 50 -10.50 -27.58 -0.16
N ALA A 51 -11.74 -27.41 -0.66
CA ALA A 51 -12.92 -27.14 0.18
C ALA A 51 -13.21 -28.25 1.23
N ASP A 52 -12.84 -29.49 0.93
CA ASP A 52 -13.14 -30.71 1.68
C ASP A 52 -11.89 -31.37 2.28
N SER A 53 -10.74 -30.68 2.25
CA SER A 53 -9.44 -31.23 2.64
C SER A 53 -8.98 -32.45 1.83
N SER A 54 -9.57 -32.71 0.65
CA SER A 54 -9.10 -33.76 -0.25
C SER A 54 -7.67 -33.49 -0.72
N LEU A 55 -6.99 -34.54 -1.17
CA LEU A 55 -5.74 -34.38 -1.92
C LEU A 55 -6.00 -33.61 -3.22
N ILE A 56 -4.94 -32.97 -3.72
CA ILE A 56 -4.91 -32.28 -5.01
C ILE A 56 -4.11 -33.13 -5.97
N ASP A 57 -4.70 -33.52 -7.10
CA ASP A 57 -3.99 -34.26 -8.14
C ASP A 57 -3.05 -33.31 -8.88
N VAL A 58 -1.85 -33.80 -9.19
CA VAL A 58 -0.78 -33.02 -9.80
C VAL A 58 -0.25 -33.72 -11.04
N GLU A 59 -0.20 -33.00 -12.15
CA GLU A 59 0.43 -33.48 -13.39
C GLU A 59 1.65 -32.62 -13.74
N GLY A 60 2.61 -33.20 -14.46
CA GLY A 60 3.77 -32.48 -14.99
C GLY A 60 4.88 -32.21 -13.96
N CYS A 61 4.89 -32.94 -12.85
CA CYS A 61 5.94 -32.89 -11.84
C CYS A 61 6.30 -34.29 -11.31
N THR A 62 7.25 -34.36 -10.38
CA THR A 62 7.74 -35.62 -9.78
C THR A 62 6.80 -36.25 -8.75
N VAL A 63 5.71 -35.59 -8.39
CA VAL A 63 4.68 -36.11 -7.49
C VAL A 63 3.33 -36.11 -8.20
N GLU A 64 2.46 -37.05 -7.82
CA GLU A 64 1.13 -37.23 -8.43
C GLU A 64 0.02 -36.57 -7.59
N GLU A 65 0.27 -36.34 -6.31
CA GLU A 65 -0.70 -35.75 -5.38
C GLU A 65 0.00 -34.82 -4.38
N LEU A 66 -0.73 -33.85 -3.84
CA LEU A 66 -0.27 -33.02 -2.72
C LEU A 66 -1.36 -32.83 -1.66
N PRO A 67 -0.97 -32.76 -0.37
CA PRO A 67 -1.92 -32.53 0.71
C PRO A 67 -2.48 -31.10 0.68
N SER A 68 -3.77 -30.98 0.99
CA SER A 68 -4.45 -29.70 1.14
C SER A 68 -3.88 -28.91 2.32
N GLY A 69 -3.60 -27.63 2.10
CA GLY A 69 -3.16 -26.71 3.16
C GLY A 69 -1.66 -26.68 3.42
N GLU A 70 -0.88 -27.59 2.85
CA GLU A 70 0.57 -27.65 3.04
C GLU A 70 1.35 -26.99 1.91
N SER A 71 2.51 -26.42 2.27
CA SER A 71 3.45 -25.86 1.30
C SER A 71 4.39 -26.94 0.81
N VAL A 72 4.33 -27.24 -0.49
CA VAL A 72 5.08 -28.33 -1.12
C VAL A 72 6.01 -27.77 -2.19
N ARG A 73 7.24 -28.27 -2.22
CA ARG A 73 8.23 -27.98 -3.26
C ARG A 73 8.11 -29.01 -4.38
N LEU A 74 7.65 -28.59 -5.56
CA LEU A 74 7.46 -29.44 -6.72
C LEU A 74 8.60 -29.29 -7.71
N THR A 75 9.08 -30.40 -8.27
CA THR A 75 10.02 -30.38 -9.40
C THR A 75 9.27 -30.72 -10.69
N ALA A 76 9.12 -29.74 -11.58
CA ALA A 76 8.51 -29.88 -12.88
C ALA A 76 9.32 -30.82 -13.78
N THR A 77 8.65 -31.74 -14.46
CA THR A 77 9.26 -32.61 -15.48
C THR A 77 9.26 -31.96 -16.86
N GLY A 78 8.45 -30.92 -17.05
CA GLY A 78 8.33 -30.14 -18.28
C GLY A 78 8.33 -28.63 -18.03
N ASN A 79 7.55 -27.91 -18.83
CA ASN A 79 7.29 -26.47 -18.70
C ASN A 79 5.87 -26.19 -18.19
N ARG A 80 5.17 -27.22 -17.68
CA ARG A 80 3.76 -27.15 -17.30
C ARG A 80 3.50 -28.03 -16.10
N ILE A 81 2.85 -27.47 -15.07
CA ILE A 81 2.28 -28.21 -13.95
C ILE A 81 0.76 -27.98 -13.96
N VAL A 82 -0.02 -29.02 -13.71
CA VAL A 82 -1.48 -28.93 -13.57
C VAL A 82 -1.84 -29.34 -12.16
N LEU A 83 -2.69 -28.55 -11.49
CA LEU A 83 -3.31 -28.90 -10.22
C LEU A 83 -4.79 -29.14 -10.46
N LYS A 84 -5.34 -30.26 -10.01
CA LYS A 84 -6.76 -30.58 -10.14
C LYS A 84 -7.38 -30.86 -8.78
N GLY A 85 -8.59 -30.35 -8.58
CA GLY A 85 -9.34 -30.56 -7.37
C GLY A 85 -10.29 -29.42 -7.06
N ALA A 86 -11.00 -29.55 -5.94
CA ALA A 86 -11.91 -28.55 -5.38
C ALA A 86 -11.16 -27.35 -4.76
N ILE A 87 -10.20 -26.75 -5.49
CA ILE A 87 -9.28 -25.74 -4.97
C ILE A 87 -10.01 -24.43 -4.69
N THR A 88 -9.90 -23.96 -3.45
CA THR A 88 -10.47 -22.71 -2.93
C THR A 88 -9.41 -21.67 -2.61
N GLU A 89 -8.16 -22.07 -2.38
CA GLU A 89 -7.03 -21.17 -2.18
C GLU A 89 -5.82 -21.67 -2.97
N LEU A 90 -5.13 -20.76 -3.67
CA LEU A 90 -3.91 -21.07 -4.41
C LEU A 90 -2.82 -20.05 -4.08
N TYR A 91 -1.71 -20.54 -3.54
CA TYR A 91 -0.52 -19.79 -3.21
C TYR A 91 0.64 -20.30 -4.06
N CYS A 92 1.10 -19.49 -5.00
CA CYS A 92 2.22 -19.80 -5.91
C CYS A 92 3.18 -18.62 -6.07
N SER A 93 3.30 -17.81 -5.02
CA SER A 93 4.17 -16.63 -4.97
C SER A 93 5.66 -16.99 -4.90
N GLY A 94 6.53 -16.09 -5.38
CA GLY A 94 7.98 -16.21 -5.29
C GLY A 94 8.59 -17.29 -6.19
N ASN A 95 7.96 -17.55 -7.34
CA ASN A 95 8.42 -18.52 -8.34
C ASN A 95 8.88 -17.78 -9.61
N ARG A 96 9.11 -18.52 -10.69
CA ARG A 96 9.32 -17.96 -12.04
C ARG A 96 8.26 -18.48 -13.00
N LEU A 97 6.99 -18.34 -12.60
CA LEU A 97 5.89 -18.74 -13.46
C LEU A 97 5.78 -17.78 -14.63
N THR A 98 5.75 -18.32 -15.85
CA THR A 98 5.60 -17.55 -17.09
C THR A 98 4.14 -17.41 -17.52
N SER A 99 3.27 -18.31 -17.03
CA SER A 99 1.82 -18.21 -17.20
C SER A 99 1.08 -18.87 -16.03
N LEU A 100 -0.17 -18.44 -15.82
CA LEU A 100 -1.06 -18.98 -14.81
C LEU A 100 -2.50 -18.93 -15.34
N ASP A 101 -3.12 -20.10 -15.48
CA ASP A 101 -4.54 -20.24 -15.81
C ASP A 101 -5.30 -20.78 -14.60
N VAL A 102 -6.25 -19.98 -14.10
CA VAL A 102 -7.08 -20.29 -12.92
C VAL A 102 -8.57 -20.24 -13.24
N ARG A 103 -8.96 -20.09 -14.52
CA ARG A 103 -10.35 -19.86 -14.94
C ARG A 103 -11.28 -21.02 -14.60
N GLY A 104 -10.72 -22.23 -14.42
CA GLY A 104 -11.45 -23.41 -13.97
C GLY A 104 -11.79 -23.41 -12.48
N LEU A 105 -11.23 -22.52 -11.66
CA LEU A 105 -11.36 -22.51 -10.21
C LEU A 105 -12.46 -21.54 -9.74
N GLN A 106 -13.72 -21.77 -10.13
CA GLN A 106 -14.82 -20.82 -9.82
C GLN A 106 -15.08 -20.60 -8.31
N ALA A 107 -14.67 -21.56 -7.47
CA ALA A 107 -14.76 -21.47 -6.01
C ALA A 107 -13.51 -20.82 -5.35
N LEU A 108 -12.55 -20.30 -6.14
CA LEU A 108 -11.33 -19.71 -5.63
C LEU A 108 -11.63 -18.43 -4.84
N THR A 109 -11.26 -18.42 -3.56
CA THR A 109 -11.40 -17.31 -2.62
C THR A 109 -10.09 -16.55 -2.40
N VAL A 110 -8.95 -17.23 -2.57
CA VAL A 110 -7.62 -16.64 -2.41
C VAL A 110 -6.73 -17.03 -3.59
N LEU A 111 -6.13 -16.04 -4.23
CA LEU A 111 -5.07 -16.21 -5.22
C LEU A 111 -3.87 -15.33 -4.87
N GLU A 112 -2.76 -15.95 -4.51
CA GLU A 112 -1.48 -15.28 -4.25
C GLU A 112 -0.40 -15.78 -5.22
N CYS A 113 -0.18 -15.04 -6.30
CA CYS A 113 0.79 -15.35 -7.36
C CYS A 113 1.85 -14.25 -7.51
N ALA A 114 2.20 -13.57 -6.41
CA ALA A 114 3.15 -12.47 -6.39
C ALA A 114 4.58 -12.91 -6.70
N GLY A 115 5.40 -12.06 -7.30
CA GLY A 115 6.82 -12.36 -7.54
C GLY A 115 7.00 -13.50 -8.54
N ASN A 116 6.43 -13.33 -9.74
CA ASN A 116 6.52 -14.24 -10.87
C ASN A 116 6.82 -13.44 -12.16
N ASP A 117 6.89 -14.13 -13.30
CA ASP A 117 7.15 -13.53 -14.61
C ASP A 117 5.86 -13.42 -15.47
N LEU A 118 4.70 -13.26 -14.83
CA LEU A 118 3.42 -13.21 -15.53
C LEU A 118 3.29 -11.91 -16.32
N THR A 119 3.02 -12.04 -17.62
CA THR A 119 2.72 -10.91 -18.53
C THR A 119 1.22 -10.68 -18.70
N SER A 120 0.41 -11.69 -18.36
CA SER A 120 -1.05 -11.64 -18.32
C SER A 120 -1.57 -12.52 -17.18
N LEU A 121 -2.76 -12.16 -16.68
CA LEU A 121 -3.48 -12.94 -15.68
C LEU A 121 -4.98 -12.75 -15.93
N ASP A 122 -5.68 -13.87 -16.17
CA ASP A 122 -7.13 -13.87 -16.36
C ASP A 122 -7.82 -14.40 -15.09
N VAL A 123 -8.49 -13.50 -14.38
CA VAL A 123 -9.30 -13.79 -13.19
C VAL A 123 -10.80 -13.57 -13.45
N HIS A 124 -11.19 -13.43 -14.72
CA HIS A 124 -12.59 -13.20 -15.06
C HIS A 124 -13.46 -14.37 -14.58
N GLY A 125 -14.61 -14.05 -13.99
CA GLY A 125 -15.58 -15.04 -13.51
C GLY A 125 -15.24 -15.66 -12.15
N LEU A 126 -14.10 -15.32 -11.53
CA LEU A 126 -13.75 -15.75 -10.16
C LEU A 126 -14.52 -14.94 -9.10
N THR A 127 -15.85 -14.99 -9.15
CA THR A 127 -16.73 -14.13 -8.35
C THR A 127 -16.62 -14.34 -6.84
N ALA A 128 -16.12 -15.51 -6.40
CA ALA A 128 -15.84 -15.83 -5.00
C ALA A 128 -14.51 -15.25 -4.48
N LEU A 129 -13.67 -14.68 -5.36
CA LEU A 129 -12.33 -14.24 -5.01
C LEU A 129 -12.37 -13.06 -4.04
N ALA A 130 -11.91 -13.31 -2.80
CA ALA A 130 -11.85 -12.33 -1.72
C ALA A 130 -10.47 -11.68 -1.60
N VAL A 131 -9.41 -12.39 -2.00
CA VAL A 131 -8.03 -11.90 -1.98
C VAL A 131 -7.36 -12.21 -3.32
N LEU A 132 -6.82 -11.16 -3.94
CA LEU A 132 -5.95 -11.27 -5.10
C LEU A 132 -4.63 -10.55 -4.81
N ASP A 133 -3.53 -11.28 -4.76
CA ASP A 133 -2.17 -10.75 -4.82
C ASP A 133 -1.48 -11.22 -6.10
N CYS A 134 -1.33 -10.31 -7.05
CA CYS A 134 -0.58 -10.50 -8.29
C CYS A 134 0.57 -9.50 -8.41
N SER A 135 1.09 -9.02 -7.27
CA SER A 135 2.18 -8.05 -7.25
C SER A 135 3.49 -8.60 -7.77
N GLU A 136 4.44 -7.74 -8.11
CA GLU A 136 5.78 -8.17 -8.56
C GLU A 136 5.72 -9.11 -9.77
N ASN A 137 5.02 -8.66 -10.80
CA ASN A 137 4.88 -9.33 -12.10
C ASN A 137 5.11 -8.32 -13.23
N GLN A 138 4.81 -8.71 -14.47
CA GLN A 138 5.01 -7.90 -15.67
C GLN A 138 3.66 -7.58 -16.36
N LEU A 139 2.57 -7.51 -15.58
CA LEU A 139 1.23 -7.29 -16.11
C LEU A 139 1.10 -5.89 -16.69
N THR A 140 0.69 -5.81 -17.96
CA THR A 140 0.40 -4.53 -18.65
C THR A 140 -1.08 -4.15 -18.56
N SER A 141 -1.94 -5.13 -18.30
CA SER A 141 -3.37 -4.96 -18.03
C SER A 141 -3.84 -6.00 -17.01
N LEU A 142 -4.92 -5.70 -16.30
CA LEU A 142 -5.57 -6.60 -15.38
C LEU A 142 -7.07 -6.31 -15.40
N ASN A 143 -7.88 -7.29 -15.82
CA ASN A 143 -9.33 -7.19 -15.75
C ASN A 143 -9.83 -7.79 -14.44
N VAL A 144 -10.40 -6.95 -13.59
CA VAL A 144 -10.94 -7.30 -12.28
C VAL A 144 -12.45 -7.04 -12.17
N GLN A 145 -13.10 -6.76 -13.30
CA GLN A 145 -14.54 -6.52 -13.32
C GLN A 145 -15.30 -7.79 -12.91
N GLY A 146 -16.37 -7.61 -12.14
CA GLY A 146 -17.19 -8.72 -11.64
C GLY A 146 -16.65 -9.45 -10.41
N LEU A 147 -15.45 -9.09 -9.90
CA LEU A 147 -14.91 -9.61 -8.64
C LEU A 147 -15.57 -8.94 -7.42
N THR A 148 -16.89 -9.10 -7.29
CA THR A 148 -17.71 -8.38 -6.31
C THR A 148 -17.42 -8.76 -4.85
N ALA A 149 -16.88 -9.95 -4.60
CA ALA A 149 -16.46 -10.41 -3.27
C ALA A 149 -15.08 -9.89 -2.84
N LEU A 150 -14.34 -9.21 -3.73
CA LEU A 150 -12.94 -8.86 -3.50
C LEU A 150 -12.79 -7.87 -2.33
N GLN A 151 -12.07 -8.29 -1.29
CA GLN A 151 -11.80 -7.51 -0.09
C GLN A 151 -10.39 -6.93 -0.08
N LYS A 152 -9.45 -7.61 -0.73
CA LYS A 152 -8.05 -7.18 -0.86
C LYS A 152 -7.56 -7.39 -2.28
N LEU A 153 -7.01 -6.32 -2.86
CA LEU A 153 -6.32 -6.34 -4.14
C LEU A 153 -4.91 -5.77 -3.98
N ASN A 154 -3.90 -6.58 -4.29
CA ASN A 154 -2.53 -6.13 -4.46
C ASN A 154 -2.07 -6.43 -5.89
N CYS A 155 -1.95 -5.38 -6.70
CA CYS A 155 -1.40 -5.44 -8.06
C CYS A 155 -0.16 -4.53 -8.19
N SER A 156 0.53 -4.26 -7.06
CA SER A 156 1.70 -3.39 -7.03
C SER A 156 2.88 -3.95 -7.81
N LYS A 157 3.83 -3.09 -8.22
CA LYS A 157 5.05 -3.47 -8.97
C LYS A 157 4.71 -4.28 -10.23
N ASN A 158 3.89 -3.68 -11.09
CA ASN A 158 3.53 -4.18 -12.41
C ASN A 158 3.71 -3.04 -13.43
N LEU A 159 3.19 -3.20 -14.65
CA LEU A 159 3.28 -2.24 -15.74
C LEU A 159 1.90 -1.69 -16.15
N LEU A 160 0.94 -1.67 -15.22
CA LEU A 160 -0.44 -1.27 -15.49
C LEU A 160 -0.51 0.22 -15.84
N THR A 161 -1.13 0.54 -16.98
CA THR A 161 -1.40 1.93 -17.41
C THR A 161 -2.78 2.42 -17.03
N SER A 162 -3.71 1.49 -16.81
CA SER A 162 -5.07 1.73 -16.32
C SER A 162 -5.54 0.56 -15.46
N LEU A 163 -6.52 0.82 -14.58
CA LEU A 163 -7.21 -0.21 -13.84
C LEU A 163 -8.66 0.24 -13.61
N ASN A 164 -9.63 -0.56 -14.02
CA ASN A 164 -11.03 -0.31 -13.69
C ASN A 164 -11.34 -0.89 -12.31
N THR A 165 -11.79 -0.04 -11.40
CA THR A 165 -12.12 -0.36 -10.00
C THR A 165 -13.62 -0.29 -9.72
N GLN A 166 -14.44 -0.22 -10.78
CA GLN A 166 -15.89 -0.32 -10.65
C GLN A 166 -16.27 -1.68 -10.03
N ASP A 167 -17.37 -1.69 -9.25
CA ASP A 167 -17.95 -2.87 -8.58
C ASP A 167 -17.20 -3.40 -7.34
N PHE A 168 -16.14 -2.74 -6.90
CA PHE A 168 -15.37 -3.08 -5.70
C PHE A 168 -16.03 -2.63 -4.38
N ASN A 169 -17.32 -2.93 -4.21
CA ASN A 169 -18.12 -2.47 -3.07
C ASN A 169 -17.63 -3.02 -1.71
N ALA A 170 -17.01 -4.22 -1.71
CA ALA A 170 -16.49 -4.89 -0.52
C ALA A 170 -15.00 -4.61 -0.24
N LEU A 171 -14.31 -3.85 -1.11
CA LEU A 171 -12.86 -3.70 -1.06
C LEU A 171 -12.42 -2.89 0.16
N LYS A 172 -11.57 -3.50 0.99
CA LYS A 172 -11.05 -2.91 2.24
C LYS A 172 -9.58 -2.50 2.12
N GLY A 173 -8.81 -3.21 1.30
CA GLY A 173 -7.40 -2.91 1.04
C GLY A 173 -7.09 -2.93 -0.45
N PHE A 174 -6.46 -1.87 -0.92
CA PHE A 174 -6.10 -1.72 -2.33
C PHE A 174 -4.68 -1.16 -2.46
N ASP A 175 -3.80 -1.95 -3.06
CA ASP A 175 -2.43 -1.55 -3.40
C ASP A 175 -2.19 -1.70 -4.91
N CYS A 176 -2.02 -0.57 -5.58
CA CYS A 176 -1.62 -0.47 -6.98
C CYS A 176 -0.31 0.32 -7.15
N SER A 177 0.52 0.35 -6.11
CA SER A 177 1.76 1.12 -6.10
C SER A 177 2.77 0.61 -7.13
N ASN A 178 3.67 1.47 -7.61
CA ASN A 178 4.71 1.15 -8.59
C ASN A 178 4.12 0.55 -9.87
N ASN A 179 3.26 1.33 -10.52
CA ASN A 179 2.69 1.05 -11.83
C ASN A 179 2.87 2.28 -12.72
N LEU A 180 2.19 2.31 -13.86
CA LEU A 180 2.22 3.41 -14.82
C LEU A 180 0.87 4.13 -14.91
N LEU A 181 0.04 4.07 -13.86
CA LEU A 181 -1.31 4.62 -13.85
C LEU A 181 -1.28 6.14 -14.00
N ILE A 182 -2.03 6.65 -14.98
CA ILE A 182 -2.19 8.10 -15.22
C ILE A 182 -3.44 8.65 -14.52
N SER A 183 -4.43 7.79 -14.31
CA SER A 183 -5.64 8.08 -13.55
C SER A 183 -5.99 6.89 -12.65
N LEU A 184 -6.70 7.18 -11.57
CA LEU A 184 -7.23 6.18 -10.65
C LEU A 184 -8.58 6.65 -10.15
N ASN A 185 -9.64 5.92 -10.50
CA ASN A 185 -10.95 6.13 -9.91
C ASN A 185 -11.06 5.30 -8.63
N VAL A 186 -11.44 5.93 -7.53
CA VAL A 186 -11.74 5.23 -6.25
C VAL A 186 -13.09 5.65 -5.71
N GLN A 187 -13.90 6.34 -6.51
CA GLN A 187 -15.23 6.78 -6.11
C GLN A 187 -16.13 5.55 -5.90
N GLY A 188 -16.93 5.57 -4.84
CA GLY A 188 -17.82 4.46 -4.47
C GLY A 188 -17.17 3.39 -3.58
N LEU A 189 -15.84 3.39 -3.39
CA LEU A 189 -15.14 2.43 -2.53
C LEU A 189 -15.29 2.74 -1.03
N THR A 190 -16.53 2.87 -0.55
CA THR A 190 -16.85 3.38 0.79
C THR A 190 -16.35 2.49 1.94
N ALA A 191 -16.14 1.19 1.68
CA ALA A 191 -15.57 0.24 2.64
C ALA A 191 -14.02 0.30 2.73
N LEU A 192 -13.36 1.08 1.85
CA LEU A 192 -11.90 1.08 1.72
C LEU A 192 -11.23 1.68 2.96
N LYS A 193 -10.36 0.90 3.59
CA LYS A 193 -9.61 1.29 4.80
C LYS A 193 -8.16 1.63 4.48
N LYS A 194 -7.58 1.02 3.44
CA LYS A 194 -6.19 1.23 3.01
C LYS A 194 -6.13 1.44 1.50
N LEU A 195 -5.59 2.57 1.08
CA LEU A 195 -5.26 2.87 -0.31
C LEU A 195 -3.77 3.18 -0.44
N ALA A 196 -3.06 2.40 -1.25
CA ALA A 196 -1.69 2.64 -1.65
C ALA A 196 -1.61 2.72 -3.19
N CYS A 197 -1.29 3.90 -3.71
CA CYS A 197 -1.14 4.17 -5.14
C CYS A 197 0.17 4.93 -5.42
N SER A 198 1.19 4.68 -4.62
CA SER A 198 2.47 5.38 -4.71
C SER A 198 3.25 5.00 -5.97
N GLY A 199 4.12 5.87 -6.47
CA GLY A 199 4.98 5.53 -7.62
C GLY A 199 4.17 5.28 -8.89
N ASN A 200 3.26 6.20 -9.20
CA ASN A 200 2.46 6.20 -10.42
C ASN A 200 2.64 7.56 -11.15
N LYS A 201 1.83 7.82 -12.16
CA LYS A 201 1.83 9.06 -12.95
C LYS A 201 0.54 9.87 -12.73
N LEU A 202 -0.08 9.74 -11.55
CA LEU A 202 -1.36 10.39 -11.25
C LEU A 202 -1.18 11.91 -11.18
N THR A 203 -1.98 12.65 -11.96
CA THR A 203 -2.04 14.12 -11.92
C THR A 203 -3.16 14.65 -11.03
N SER A 204 -4.15 13.79 -10.73
CA SER A 204 -5.24 14.05 -9.79
C SER A 204 -5.62 12.76 -9.06
N LEU A 205 -6.17 12.91 -7.86
CA LEU A 205 -6.71 11.80 -7.08
C LEU A 205 -7.91 12.30 -6.28
N ASN A 206 -9.10 11.82 -6.62
CA ASN A 206 -10.31 12.13 -5.88
C ASN A 206 -10.58 11.04 -4.84
N VAL A 207 -10.33 11.36 -3.56
CA VAL A 207 -10.59 10.50 -2.40
C VAL A 207 -11.86 10.88 -1.63
N GLN A 208 -12.66 11.81 -2.15
CA GLN A 208 -13.90 12.22 -1.48
C GLN A 208 -14.85 11.03 -1.38
N GLY A 209 -15.57 10.94 -0.26
CA GLY A 209 -16.50 9.83 0.04
C GLY A 209 -15.85 8.60 0.68
N LEU A 210 -14.52 8.52 0.76
CA LEU A 210 -13.81 7.41 1.41
C LEU A 210 -13.76 7.56 2.94
N THR A 211 -14.91 7.62 3.58
CA THR A 211 -15.05 7.94 5.01
C THR A 211 -14.44 6.89 5.95
N ALA A 212 -14.30 5.64 5.49
CA ALA A 212 -13.65 4.56 6.23
C ALA A 212 -12.11 4.52 6.10
N LEU A 213 -11.53 5.38 5.25
CA LEU A 213 -10.10 5.35 4.91
C LEU A 213 -9.23 5.73 6.11
N ARG A 214 -8.33 4.83 6.49
CA ARG A 214 -7.38 5.01 7.61
C ARG A 214 -5.96 5.24 7.15
N TYR A 215 -5.60 4.69 5.99
CA TYR A 215 -4.27 4.81 5.40
C TYR A 215 -4.40 5.27 3.95
N LEU A 216 -3.74 6.38 3.62
CA LEU A 216 -3.60 6.88 2.26
C LEU A 216 -2.13 7.10 1.93
N SER A 217 -1.63 6.39 0.92
CA SER A 217 -0.31 6.64 0.35
C SER A 217 -0.38 6.89 -1.14
N CYS A 218 -0.15 8.14 -1.54
CA CYS A 218 -0.08 8.62 -2.92
C CYS A 218 1.30 9.23 -3.22
N ARG A 219 2.35 8.74 -2.55
CA ARG A 219 3.72 9.25 -2.72
C ARG A 219 4.19 9.12 -4.17
N HIS A 220 5.13 9.97 -4.59
CA HIS A 220 5.78 9.86 -5.91
C HIS A 220 4.75 9.79 -7.05
N ASN A 221 3.95 10.85 -7.16
CA ASN A 221 2.99 11.11 -8.22
C ASN A 221 3.18 12.57 -8.70
N GLN A 222 2.24 13.08 -9.49
CA GLN A 222 2.27 14.43 -10.07
C GLN A 222 1.08 15.27 -9.57
N LEU A 223 0.60 15.00 -8.34
CA LEU A 223 -0.57 15.66 -7.77
C LEU A 223 -0.27 17.13 -7.48
N LYS A 224 -1.09 18.04 -8.02
CA LYS A 224 -1.01 19.48 -7.73
C LYS A 224 -1.92 19.91 -6.58
N THR A 225 -2.98 19.15 -6.35
CA THR A 225 -3.92 19.34 -5.25
C THR A 225 -4.31 17.99 -4.66
N LEU A 226 -4.70 17.99 -3.40
CA LEU A 226 -5.25 16.81 -2.72
C LEU A 226 -6.32 17.28 -1.74
N ASN A 227 -7.58 17.02 -2.06
CA ASN A 227 -8.69 17.36 -1.18
C ASN A 227 -8.98 16.20 -0.23
N LEU A 228 -8.76 16.45 1.06
CA LEU A 228 -8.90 15.47 2.14
C LEU A 228 -10.17 15.67 2.97
N LYS A 229 -11.04 16.61 2.59
CA LYS A 229 -12.29 16.88 3.31
C LYS A 229 -13.12 15.60 3.40
N GLY A 230 -13.70 15.35 4.58
CA GLY A 230 -14.55 14.17 4.82
C GLY A 230 -13.81 12.86 5.12
N LEU A 231 -12.47 12.84 5.11
CA LEU A 231 -11.68 11.68 5.51
C LEU A 231 -11.52 11.58 7.04
N SER A 232 -12.63 11.51 7.77
CA SER A 232 -12.66 11.58 9.24
C SER A 232 -11.94 10.43 9.95
N ALA A 233 -11.75 9.28 9.29
CA ALA A 233 -11.07 8.12 9.85
C ALA A 233 -9.56 8.07 9.56
N LEU A 234 -9.00 9.05 8.83
CA LEU A 234 -7.63 9.00 8.33
C LEU A 234 -6.61 9.09 9.47
N ARG A 235 -5.73 8.09 9.56
CA ARG A 235 -4.68 8.01 10.59
C ARG A 235 -3.30 8.27 10.02
N GLU A 236 -3.07 7.81 8.79
CA GLU A 236 -1.79 7.93 8.11
C GLU A 236 -1.98 8.53 6.73
N LEU A 237 -1.29 9.64 6.48
CA LEU A 237 -1.24 10.29 5.19
C LEU A 237 0.21 10.37 4.69
N TRP A 238 0.41 9.85 3.49
CA TRP A 238 1.69 9.83 2.80
C TRP A 238 1.55 10.38 1.39
N CYS A 239 1.77 11.68 1.22
CA CYS A 239 1.66 12.40 -0.05
C CYS A 239 3.00 13.01 -0.51
N SER A 240 4.12 12.50 0.01
CA SER A 240 5.47 12.96 -0.33
C SER A 240 5.81 12.80 -1.81
N GLY A 241 6.64 13.67 -2.38
CA GLY A 241 7.09 13.55 -3.77
C GLY A 241 5.96 13.83 -4.77
N ASN A 242 5.27 14.95 -4.58
CA ASN A 242 4.20 15.43 -5.47
C ASN A 242 4.47 16.92 -5.80
N GLU A 243 3.48 17.60 -6.38
CA GLU A 243 3.56 19.02 -6.74
C GLU A 243 2.58 19.89 -5.93
N LEU A 244 2.21 19.46 -4.73
CA LEU A 244 1.23 20.16 -3.90
C LEU A 244 1.75 21.54 -3.49
N ALA A 245 0.98 22.60 -3.78
CA ALA A 245 1.30 23.97 -3.39
C ALA A 245 0.78 24.34 -1.98
N ALA A 246 -0.28 23.67 -1.54
CA ALA A 246 -0.85 23.79 -0.22
C ALA A 246 -1.45 22.44 0.20
N LEU A 247 -1.53 22.22 1.51
CA LEU A 247 -2.20 21.05 2.08
C LEU A 247 -3.06 21.52 3.26
N ASP A 248 -4.37 21.37 3.10
CA ASP A 248 -5.36 21.72 4.11
C ASP A 248 -5.75 20.48 4.90
N MET A 249 -5.35 20.43 6.16
CA MET A 249 -5.66 19.32 7.06
C MET A 249 -6.81 19.67 8.01
N ARG A 250 -7.47 20.84 7.88
CA ARG A 250 -8.55 21.26 8.78
C ARG A 250 -9.70 20.25 8.79
N GLY A 251 -10.18 19.91 9.98
CA GLY A 251 -11.23 18.91 10.19
C GLY A 251 -10.74 17.46 10.19
N ILE A 252 -9.45 17.20 10.01
CA ILE A 252 -8.86 15.84 10.04
C ILE A 252 -8.05 15.64 11.33
N ASN A 253 -8.76 15.51 12.44
CA ASN A 253 -8.19 15.44 13.79
C ASN A 253 -7.69 14.05 14.20
N THR A 254 -7.74 13.06 13.31
CA THR A 254 -7.38 11.66 13.57
C THR A 254 -5.99 11.27 13.06
N VAL A 255 -5.32 12.15 12.30
CA VAL A 255 -4.01 11.85 11.69
C VAL A 255 -2.91 11.80 12.75
N GLN A 256 -2.25 10.64 12.81
CA GLN A 256 -1.13 10.34 13.69
C GLN A 256 0.20 10.53 12.95
N ILE A 257 0.24 10.22 11.65
CA ILE A 257 1.44 10.34 10.82
C ILE A 257 1.11 11.13 9.56
N LEU A 258 1.83 12.23 9.36
CA LEU A 258 1.71 13.10 8.18
C LEU A 258 3.05 13.20 7.46
N GLY A 259 3.17 12.57 6.30
CA GLY A 259 4.28 12.74 5.39
C GLY A 259 3.90 13.50 4.12
N CYS A 260 4.36 14.74 4.02
CA CYS A 260 4.14 15.65 2.90
C CYS A 260 5.45 16.22 2.31
N SER A 261 6.57 15.56 2.59
CA SER A 261 7.90 15.98 2.16
C SER A 261 8.09 15.99 0.64
N GLY A 262 8.94 16.85 0.09
CA GLY A 262 9.21 16.84 -1.36
C GLY A 262 7.99 17.30 -2.16
N ASN A 263 7.41 18.43 -1.78
CA ASN A 263 6.29 19.07 -2.46
C ASN A 263 6.65 20.54 -2.76
N LYS A 264 5.67 21.36 -3.13
CA LYS A 264 5.83 22.81 -3.36
C LYS A 264 5.11 23.62 -2.28
N LEU A 265 4.93 23.07 -1.08
CA LEU A 265 4.09 23.66 -0.04
C LEU A 265 4.64 25.00 0.42
N THR A 266 3.86 26.07 0.28
CA THR A 266 4.12 27.38 0.91
C THR A 266 3.33 27.56 2.21
N ALA A 267 2.30 26.75 2.39
CA ALA A 267 1.48 26.69 3.59
C ALA A 267 1.11 25.23 3.93
N LEU A 268 1.08 24.93 5.22
CA LEU A 268 0.59 23.68 5.79
C LEU A 268 -0.28 24.04 7.00
N GLU A 269 -1.59 23.88 6.83
CA GLU A 269 -2.56 24.21 7.88
C GLU A 269 -2.92 22.91 8.61
N LEU A 270 -2.33 22.71 9.80
CA LEU A 270 -2.63 21.56 10.67
C LEU A 270 -3.94 21.82 11.44
N PRO A 271 -4.80 20.81 11.69
CA PRO A 271 -5.91 20.99 12.61
C PRO A 271 -5.37 21.21 14.04
N ALA A 272 -6.27 21.47 14.98
CA ALA A 272 -5.99 21.20 16.39
C ALA A 272 -5.84 19.68 16.56
N VAL A 273 -4.69 19.11 16.14
CA VAL A 273 -4.46 17.67 16.09
C VAL A 273 -3.96 17.24 17.45
N ASN A 274 -4.83 16.70 18.30
CA ASN A 274 -4.40 16.23 19.62
C ASN A 274 -3.60 14.93 19.55
N VAL A 275 -3.56 14.26 18.39
CA VAL A 275 -3.01 12.90 18.25
C VAL A 275 -1.79 12.79 17.34
N LEU A 276 -1.37 13.88 16.66
CA LEU A 276 -0.23 13.84 15.73
C LEU A 276 1.03 13.41 16.47
N GLN A 277 1.73 12.43 15.91
CA GLN A 277 2.94 11.81 16.46
C GLN A 277 4.14 12.10 15.57
N GLU A 278 3.94 12.10 14.26
CA GLU A 278 5.01 12.24 13.28
C GLU A 278 4.64 13.20 12.15
N LEU A 279 5.56 14.11 11.86
CA LEU A 279 5.44 15.07 10.76
C LEU A 279 6.70 15.03 9.90
N TYR A 280 6.54 14.76 8.60
CA TYR A 280 7.62 14.84 7.61
C TYR A 280 7.27 15.92 6.59
N CYS A 281 7.89 17.09 6.68
CA CYS A 281 7.61 18.25 5.81
C CYS A 281 8.84 18.88 5.17
N TYR A 282 10.02 18.26 5.29
CA TYR A 282 11.24 18.67 4.56
C TYR A 282 11.05 18.66 3.03
N GLY A 283 11.88 19.40 2.29
CA GLY A 283 11.83 19.48 0.85
C GLY A 283 10.59 20.21 0.34
N ASN A 284 10.25 21.35 0.96
CA ASN A 284 9.09 22.17 0.60
C ASN A 284 9.52 23.64 0.42
N ARG A 285 8.58 24.59 0.47
CA ARG A 285 8.80 26.04 0.36
C ARG A 285 8.20 26.79 1.55
N LEU A 286 8.26 26.18 2.73
CA LEU A 286 7.66 26.68 3.97
C LEU A 286 8.55 27.79 4.55
N ASN A 287 8.04 29.01 4.55
CA ASN A 287 8.74 30.16 5.12
C ASN A 287 8.55 30.25 6.64
N GLU A 288 9.15 31.27 7.24
CA GLU A 288 9.06 31.56 8.68
C GLU A 288 7.61 31.57 9.20
N LYS A 289 6.73 32.33 8.55
CA LYS A 289 5.31 32.44 8.94
C LYS A 289 4.61 31.08 8.92
N ALA A 290 4.89 30.25 7.92
CA ALA A 290 4.33 28.91 7.83
C ALA A 290 4.83 28.02 8.98
N PHE A 291 6.13 28.06 9.31
CA PHE A 291 6.66 27.29 10.43
C PHE A 291 6.16 27.76 11.79
N ILE A 292 6.02 29.07 12.02
CA ILE A 292 5.42 29.58 13.26
C ILE A 292 4.02 28.97 13.47
N ARG A 293 3.21 28.92 12.41
CA ARG A 293 1.88 28.28 12.46
C ARG A 293 1.96 26.78 12.76
N ILE A 294 2.81 26.06 12.04
CA ILE A 294 3.00 24.61 12.22
C ILE A 294 3.42 24.31 13.67
N LEU A 295 4.48 24.97 14.15
CA LEU A 295 5.07 24.76 15.48
C LEU A 295 4.07 25.08 16.59
N THR A 296 3.31 26.16 16.42
CA THR A 296 2.25 26.55 17.38
C THR A 296 1.12 25.53 17.41
N ALA A 297 0.76 24.95 16.26
CA ALA A 297 -0.32 23.97 16.13
C ALA A 297 0.03 22.55 16.61
N LEU A 298 1.32 22.24 16.81
CA LEU A 298 1.73 20.93 17.33
C LEU A 298 1.10 20.67 18.71
N PRO A 299 0.60 19.46 18.99
CA PRO A 299 0.01 19.11 20.28
C PRO A 299 1.05 18.92 21.37
N GLU A 300 0.61 19.06 22.62
CA GLU A 300 1.31 18.51 23.79
C GLU A 300 1.47 16.99 23.66
N ARG A 301 2.66 16.46 23.98
CA ARG A 301 2.95 15.02 23.92
C ARG A 301 3.26 14.46 25.31
N ASN A 302 2.89 13.20 25.52
CA ASN A 302 3.24 12.47 26.73
C ASN A 302 4.76 12.44 26.92
N ARG A 303 5.24 12.61 28.16
CA ARG A 303 6.69 12.65 28.47
C ARG A 303 7.47 11.41 27.98
N ASN A 304 6.81 10.25 27.94
CA ASN A 304 7.41 8.99 27.50
C ASN A 304 7.28 8.71 26.00
N GLU A 305 6.55 9.54 25.25
CA GLU A 305 6.26 9.36 23.83
C GLU A 305 6.39 10.69 23.08
N ALA A 306 7.64 11.10 22.87
CA ALA A 306 7.94 12.32 22.15
C ALA A 306 7.41 12.30 20.70
N GLY A 307 6.87 13.42 20.26
CA GLY A 307 6.54 13.64 18.85
C GLY A 307 7.82 13.81 18.02
N ARG A 308 7.78 13.50 16.73
CA ARG A 308 8.93 13.62 15.82
C ARG A 308 8.59 14.45 14.60
N ALA A 309 9.36 15.49 14.34
CA ALA A 309 9.17 16.37 13.19
C ALA A 309 10.45 16.47 12.35
N PHE A 310 10.35 16.15 11.06
CA PHE A 310 11.44 16.18 10.08
C PHE A 310 11.20 17.35 9.13
N ILE A 311 11.86 18.47 9.40
CA ILE A 311 11.37 19.79 8.97
C ILE A 311 12.16 20.42 7.81
N TYR A 312 13.44 20.08 7.63
CA TYR A 312 14.22 20.48 6.45
C TYR A 312 15.36 19.49 6.14
N GLY A 313 15.95 19.59 4.96
CA GLY A 313 17.16 18.86 4.56
C GLY A 313 18.33 19.77 4.19
N GLU A 314 19.55 19.30 4.43
CA GLU A 314 20.82 19.97 4.08
C GLU A 314 21.42 19.45 2.78
N LYS A 315 20.90 18.33 2.26
CA LYS A 315 21.28 17.82 0.95
C LYS A 315 21.03 18.91 -0.09
N ASN A 316 21.87 18.95 -1.15
CA ASN A 316 21.62 19.68 -2.40
C ASN A 316 20.35 19.15 -3.09
N ASN A 317 19.20 19.34 -2.43
CA ASN A 317 17.89 19.03 -2.91
C ASN A 317 17.34 20.36 -3.44
N PRO A 318 17.24 20.55 -4.76
CA PRO A 318 16.75 21.80 -5.34
C PRO A 318 15.29 22.11 -4.95
N GLN A 319 14.56 21.12 -4.41
CA GLN A 319 13.21 21.31 -3.86
C GLN A 319 13.20 21.77 -2.41
N GLU A 320 14.31 21.71 -1.68
CA GLU A 320 14.35 22.27 -0.33
C GLU A 320 14.48 23.79 -0.38
N LYS A 321 13.40 24.46 0.01
CA LYS A 321 13.30 25.91 0.18
C LYS A 321 12.56 26.26 1.46
N ASN A 322 12.45 25.32 2.40
CA ASN A 322 12.05 25.63 3.76
C ASN A 322 13.09 26.55 4.40
N ILE A 323 12.66 27.37 5.35
CA ILE A 323 13.60 28.04 6.26
C ILE A 323 14.38 26.99 7.06
N THR A 324 15.68 27.21 7.23
CA THR A 324 16.60 26.28 7.91
C THR A 324 17.22 26.86 9.17
N ASP A 325 17.21 28.19 9.33
CA ASP A 325 17.62 28.88 10.54
C ASP A 325 16.39 29.21 11.40
N PHE A 326 16.14 28.39 12.42
CA PHE A 326 15.03 28.58 13.37
C PHE A 326 15.35 29.59 14.48
N THR A 327 16.46 30.31 14.35
CA THR A 327 16.86 31.41 15.26
C THR A 327 16.86 32.78 14.57
N SER A 328 16.47 32.84 13.28
CA SER A 328 16.50 34.05 12.46
C SER A 328 15.63 35.19 13.00
N SER A 329 14.56 34.87 13.74
CA SER A 329 13.68 35.85 14.38
C SER A 329 13.30 35.43 15.79
N ALA A 330 12.95 36.41 16.63
CA ALA A 330 12.50 36.18 18.00
C ALA A 330 11.19 35.38 18.05
N GLU A 331 10.27 35.62 17.11
CA GLU A 331 8.99 34.93 17.02
C GLU A 331 9.18 33.46 16.63
N LEU A 332 9.98 33.18 15.60
CA LEU A 332 10.26 31.81 15.16
C LEU A 332 10.98 31.01 16.24
N LYS A 333 12.01 31.61 16.87
CA LYS A 333 12.74 31.00 17.97
C LYS A 333 11.81 30.65 19.14
N THR A 334 10.92 31.57 19.50
CA THR A 334 9.95 31.35 20.59
C THR A 334 8.99 30.23 20.26
N ALA A 335 8.43 30.20 19.04
CA ALA A 335 7.55 29.12 18.60
C ALA A 335 8.25 27.76 18.57
N PHE A 336 9.52 27.71 18.16
CA PHE A 336 10.32 26.49 18.10
C PHE A 336 10.63 25.92 19.48
N GLU A 337 11.06 26.77 20.42
CA GLU A 337 11.31 26.34 21.81
C GLU A 337 10.01 25.96 22.53
N ALA A 338 8.90 26.66 22.28
CA ALA A 338 7.59 26.27 22.78
C ALA A 338 7.18 24.88 22.25
N ALA A 339 7.43 24.58 20.97
CA ALA A 339 7.14 23.26 20.42
C ALA A 339 8.03 22.15 21.02
N LYS A 340 9.31 22.44 21.32
CA LYS A 340 10.16 21.49 22.06
C LYS A 340 9.63 21.24 23.48
N ALA A 341 9.13 22.27 24.16
CA ALA A 341 8.52 22.14 25.49
C ALA A 341 7.29 21.22 25.48
N LYS A 342 6.58 21.13 24.34
CA LYS A 342 5.51 20.15 24.07
C LYS A 342 5.99 18.71 23.88
N ASN A 343 7.25 18.42 24.23
CA ASN A 343 7.94 17.13 24.03
C ASN A 343 8.00 16.68 22.56
N TRP A 344 8.29 17.62 21.64
CA TRP A 344 8.65 17.31 20.26
C TRP A 344 10.16 17.29 20.05
N ILE A 345 10.61 16.32 19.27
CA ILE A 345 11.98 16.21 18.80
C ILE A 345 12.01 16.57 17.32
N PHE A 346 12.86 17.53 16.98
CA PHE A 346 13.02 18.00 15.62
C PHE A 346 14.26 17.40 14.97
N TYR A 347 14.13 17.10 13.69
CA TYR A 347 15.16 16.49 12.88
C TYR A 347 15.33 17.28 11.59
N LYS A 348 16.58 17.38 11.15
CA LYS A 348 16.97 17.72 9.79
C LYS A 348 17.48 16.49 9.06
N ARG A 349 17.37 16.45 7.74
CA ARG A 349 18.03 15.43 6.92
C ARG A 349 19.39 15.94 6.46
N ASP A 350 20.49 15.28 6.82
CA ASP A 350 21.83 15.68 6.42
C ASP A 350 22.12 15.40 4.92
N THR A 351 23.30 15.80 4.46
CA THR A 351 23.76 15.62 3.07
C THR A 351 23.82 14.16 2.62
N ASN A 352 24.00 13.23 3.57
CA ASN A 352 24.04 11.78 3.33
C ASN A 352 22.64 11.16 3.35
N GLY A 353 21.60 11.94 3.65
CA GLY A 353 20.22 11.47 3.77
C GLY A 353 19.87 10.91 5.14
N ASN A 354 20.74 11.07 6.14
CA ASN A 354 20.48 10.62 7.51
C ASN A 354 19.72 11.69 8.30
N ASP A 355 18.87 11.27 9.22
CA ASP A 355 18.14 12.18 10.10
C ASP A 355 19.00 12.56 11.31
N LYS A 356 19.20 13.86 11.54
CA LYS A 356 19.96 14.44 12.66
C LYS A 356 19.05 15.31 13.51
N LYS A 357 19.09 15.11 14.83
CA LYS A 357 18.37 15.93 15.80
C LYS A 357 18.91 17.37 15.81
N ILE A 358 18.02 18.36 15.99
CA ILE A 358 18.32 19.79 16.06
C ILE A 358 17.69 20.47 17.27
#